data_AF-A0AAD2D8J8-F1
#
_entry.id   AF-A0AAD2D8J8-F1
#
_cell.length_a   1.000
_cell.length_b   1.000
_cell.length_c   1.000
_cell.angle_alpha   90.00
_cell.angle_beta   90.00
_cell.angle_gamma   90.00
#
_symmetry.space_group_name_H-M   'P 1'
#
loop_
_entity.id
_entity.type
_entity.pdbx_description
1 polymer ?
#
loop_
_entity_poly.entity_id
_entity_poly.type
_entity_poly.pdbx_seq_one_letter_code
_entity_poly.pdbx_strand_id
1 'polypeptide(L)'
;MDPQYASLPKTICEWCFFIITILATFNCLKRPDWNFAFGLLSYFMLKAMGEDSVKNMLIILNIGLLIFDIIWVFVLGSVWHGKPTHDKIIWEGFSGLHNFIITLSVIIIVIRIIAIIFLFLFSKREEQFMRNKTRR
;
A
#
# COMPACT_ATOMS: atom_id res chain seq x y z
N MET A 1 0.71 -31.07 -4.76
CA MET A 1 1.09 -29.65 -4.63
C MET A 1 1.61 -29.47 -3.23
N ASP A 2 2.88 -29.12 -3.07
CA ASP A 2 3.47 -28.90 -1.75
C ASP A 2 2.71 -27.79 -1.00
N PRO A 3 2.41 -27.96 0.30
CA PRO A 3 1.69 -26.98 1.11
C PRO A 3 2.40 -25.62 1.18
N GLN A 4 3.70 -25.56 0.86
CA GLN A 4 4.51 -24.35 0.85
C GLN A 4 4.14 -23.37 -0.29
N TYR A 5 3.62 -23.86 -1.44
CA TYR A 5 3.23 -23.01 -2.58
C TYR A 5 1.79 -22.47 -2.47
N ALA A 6 0.99 -23.02 -1.53
CA ALA A 6 -0.36 -22.56 -1.28
C ALA A 6 -0.37 -21.18 -0.58
N SER A 7 0.63 -20.90 0.27
CA SER A 7 0.76 -19.66 1.05
C SER A 7 1.57 -18.56 0.38
N LEU A 8 2.27 -18.84 -0.73
CA LEU A 8 3.17 -17.89 -1.39
C LEU A 8 2.52 -16.52 -1.69
N PRO A 9 1.28 -16.42 -2.25
CA PRO A 9 0.65 -15.13 -2.52
C PRO A 9 0.39 -14.32 -1.25
N LYS A 10 0.01 -15.00 -0.16
CA LYS A 10 -0.24 -14.38 1.14
C LYS A 10 1.05 -13.82 1.72
N THR A 11 2.13 -14.61 1.74
CA THR A 11 3.43 -14.16 2.25
C THR A 11 3.96 -12.95 1.48
N ILE A 12 3.78 -12.91 0.15
CA ILE A 12 4.16 -11.74 -0.65
C ILE A 12 3.37 -10.50 -0.20
N CYS A 13 2.05 -10.62 -0.02
CA CYS A 13 1.23 -9.50 0.46
C CYS A 13 1.65 -9.02 1.86
N GLU A 14 2.00 -9.94 2.77
CA GLU A 14 2.51 -9.61 4.10
C GLU A 14 3.77 -8.74 4.02
N TRP A 15 4.74 -9.15 3.19
CA TRP A 15 5.96 -8.38 2.96
C TRP A 15 5.69 -7.02 2.31
N CYS A 16 4.78 -6.96 1.32
CA CYS A 16 4.41 -5.69 0.70
C CYS A 16 3.83 -4.71 1.72
N PHE A 17 2.89 -5.13 2.57
CA PHE A 17 2.30 -4.25 3.60
C PHE A 17 3.30 -3.84 4.68
N PHE A 18 4.21 -4.74 5.05
CA PHE A 18 5.28 -4.42 5.99
C PHE A 18 6.24 -3.37 5.42
N ILE A 19 6.69 -3.54 4.16
CA ILE A 19 7.56 -2.58 3.48
C ILE A 19 6.85 -1.23 3.33
N ILE A 20 5.57 -1.22 2.92
CA ILE A 20 4.77 0.02 2.85
C ILE A 20 4.76 0.74 4.20
N THR A 21 4.60 0.01 5.31
CA THR A 21 4.60 0.60 6.66
C THR A 21 5.93 1.25 7.00
N ILE A 22 7.05 0.58 6.70
CA ILE A 22 8.39 1.13 6.92
C ILE A 22 8.61 2.39 6.06
N LEU A 23 8.29 2.33 4.76
CA LEU A 23 8.47 3.47 3.86
C LEU A 23 7.56 4.65 4.25
N ALA A 24 6.33 4.38 4.65
CA ALA A 24 5.39 5.40 5.12
C ALA A 24 5.87 6.09 6.41
N THR A 25 6.68 5.43 7.23
CA THR A 25 7.29 6.06 8.42
C THR A 25 8.19 7.23 8.03
N PHE A 26 8.88 7.15 6.89
CA PHE A 26 9.68 8.27 6.37
C PHE A 26 8.80 9.37 5.80
N ASN A 27 7.66 9.05 5.18
CA ASN A 27 6.70 10.07 4.76
C ASN A 27 6.11 10.85 5.96
N CYS A 28 5.97 10.18 7.11
CA CYS A 28 5.56 10.81 8.37
C CYS A 28 6.44 11.98 8.82
N LEU A 29 7.69 12.06 8.34
CA LEU A 29 8.62 13.16 8.68
C LEU A 29 8.11 14.54 8.26
N LYS A 30 7.29 14.61 7.21
CA LYS A 30 6.76 15.88 6.69
C LYS A 30 5.24 16.01 6.81
N ARG A 31 4.51 14.89 6.95
CA ARG A 31 3.05 14.90 7.05
C ARG A 31 2.54 13.64 7.75
N PRO A 32 1.43 13.69 8.51
CA PRO A 32 0.70 12.49 8.89
C PRO A 32 0.29 11.65 7.66
N ASP A 33 0.93 10.48 7.50
CA ASP A 33 0.67 9.56 6.39
C ASP A 33 -0.19 8.38 6.86
N TRP A 34 -1.38 8.26 6.28
CA TRP A 34 -2.33 7.19 6.56
C TRP A 34 -1.80 5.81 6.13
N ASN A 35 -0.86 5.76 5.18
CA ASN A 35 -0.25 4.53 4.71
C ASN A 35 0.49 3.75 5.80
N PHE A 36 1.00 4.45 6.82
CA PHE A 36 1.63 3.80 7.97
C PHE A 36 0.60 2.98 8.76
N ALA A 37 -0.46 3.64 9.23
CA ALA A 37 -1.50 3.00 10.05
C ALA A 37 -2.22 1.89 9.27
N PHE A 38 -2.58 2.16 8.02
CA PHE A 38 -3.31 1.18 7.20
C PHE A 38 -2.43 0.07 6.62
N GLY A 39 -1.12 0.30 6.45
CA GLY A 39 -0.16 -0.76 6.13
C GLY A 39 -0.06 -1.75 7.28
N LEU A 40 0.06 -1.26 8.51
CA LEU A 40 0.10 -2.09 9.71
C LEU A 40 -1.22 -2.82 9.94
N LEU A 41 -2.35 -2.13 9.79
CA LEU A 41 -3.68 -2.75 9.86
C LEU A 41 -3.82 -3.86 8.83
N SER A 42 -3.44 -3.61 7.57
CA SER A 42 -3.51 -4.60 6.50
C SER A 42 -2.64 -5.83 6.82
N TYR A 43 -1.44 -5.62 7.36
CA TYR A 43 -0.56 -6.69 7.79
C TYR A 43 -1.20 -7.57 8.89
N PHE A 44 -1.76 -6.96 9.94
CA PHE A 44 -2.40 -7.71 11.02
C PHE A 44 -3.69 -8.42 10.57
N MET A 45 -4.52 -7.77 9.77
CA MET A 45 -5.74 -8.38 9.20
C MET A 45 -5.41 -9.58 8.31
N LEU A 46 -4.33 -9.48 7.52
CA LEU A 46 -3.85 -10.57 6.67
C LEU A 46 -3.34 -11.76 7.50
N LYS A 47 -2.70 -11.49 8.64
CA LYS A 47 -2.19 -12.52 9.55
C LYS A 47 -3.30 -13.20 10.36
N ALA A 48 -4.32 -12.43 10.77
CA ALA A 48 -5.49 -12.89 11.53
C ALA A 48 -6.59 -13.51 10.64
N MET A 49 -6.34 -13.66 9.35
CA MET A 49 -7.36 -13.97 8.37
C MET A 49 -7.90 -15.41 8.51
N GLY A 50 -9.17 -15.53 8.92
CA GLY A 50 -9.95 -16.76 8.92
C GLY A 50 -11.27 -16.68 8.15
N GLU A 51 -11.70 -15.46 7.76
CA GLU A 51 -13.00 -15.21 7.12
C GLU A 51 -12.86 -14.49 5.76
N ASP A 52 -13.80 -14.76 4.84
CA ASP A 52 -13.82 -14.16 3.51
C ASP A 52 -14.20 -12.65 3.52
N SER A 53 -14.93 -12.20 4.53
CA SER A 53 -15.32 -10.80 4.75
C SER A 53 -14.11 -9.86 4.87
N VAL A 54 -13.07 -10.32 5.56
CA VAL A 54 -11.83 -9.58 5.84
C VAL A 54 -11.04 -9.32 4.54
N LYS A 55 -11.11 -10.24 3.58
CA LYS A 55 -10.38 -10.16 2.29
C LYS A 55 -10.94 -9.07 1.39
N ASN A 56 -12.26 -9.03 1.22
CA ASN A 56 -12.93 -8.02 0.42
C ASN A 56 -12.71 -6.62 1.01
N MET A 57 -12.75 -6.51 2.34
CA MET A 57 -12.43 -5.27 3.04
C MET A 57 -10.97 -4.84 2.77
N LEU A 58 -10.00 -5.75 2.86
CA LEU A 58 -8.59 -5.48 2.55
C LEU A 58 -8.39 -4.94 1.13
N ILE A 59 -9.06 -5.54 0.14
CA ILE A 59 -8.96 -5.10 -1.26
C ILE A 59 -9.54 -3.70 -1.42
N ILE A 60 -10.76 -3.46 -0.96
CA ILE A 60 -11.45 -2.15 -1.08
C ILE A 60 -10.64 -1.06 -0.38
N LEU A 61 -10.17 -1.33 0.84
CA LEU A 61 -9.35 -0.40 1.62
C LEU A 61 -8.08 -0.02 0.86
N ASN A 62 -7.37 -0.99 0.30
CA ASN A 62 -6.12 -0.74 -0.42
C ASN A 62 -6.34 -0.01 -1.75
N ILE A 63 -7.45 -0.25 -2.44
CA ILE A 63 -7.84 0.53 -3.64
C ILE A 63 -8.12 1.99 -3.28
N GLY A 64 -8.87 2.24 -2.19
CA GLY A 64 -9.14 3.61 -1.72
C GLY A 64 -7.86 4.37 -1.37
N LEU A 65 -6.93 3.71 -0.66
CA LEU A 65 -5.61 4.28 -0.33
C LEU A 65 -4.78 4.56 -1.58
N LEU A 66 -4.80 3.66 -2.57
CA LEU A 66 -4.10 3.87 -3.83
C LEU A 66 -4.59 5.13 -4.57
N ILE A 67 -5.90 5.35 -4.63
CA ILE A 67 -6.47 6.55 -5.25
C ILE A 67 -6.01 7.81 -4.49
N PHE A 68 -6.04 7.76 -3.16
CA PHE A 68 -5.59 8.87 -2.32
C PHE A 68 -4.11 9.17 -2.53
N ASP A 69 -3.26 8.15 -2.60
CA ASP A 69 -1.81 8.28 -2.86
C ASP A 69 -1.54 8.93 -4.23
N ILE A 70 -2.28 8.53 -5.26
CA ILE A 70 -2.14 9.11 -6.61
C ILE A 70 -2.51 10.60 -6.60
N ILE A 71 -3.69 10.94 -6.08
CA ILE A 71 -4.14 12.34 -5.96
C ILE A 71 -3.09 13.15 -5.20
N TRP A 72 -2.56 12.59 -4.12
CA TRP A 72 -1.57 13.23 -3.30
C TRP A 72 -0.28 13.54 -4.04
N VAL A 73 0.30 12.57 -4.75
CA VAL A 73 1.53 12.77 -5.54
C VAL A 73 1.34 13.87 -6.57
N PHE A 74 0.18 13.95 -7.23
CA PHE A 74 -0.10 15.02 -8.19
C PHE A 74 -0.26 16.39 -7.52
N VAL A 75 -1.05 16.48 -6.45
CA VAL A 75 -1.29 17.74 -5.74
C VAL A 75 0.00 18.28 -5.16
N LEU A 76 0.74 17.47 -4.40
CA LEU A 76 2.01 17.91 -3.83
C LEU A 76 3.11 18.08 -4.87
N GLY A 77 3.14 17.25 -5.90
CA GLY A 77 4.05 17.43 -7.02
C GLY A 77 3.87 18.81 -7.64
N SER A 78 2.62 19.24 -7.86
CA SER A 78 2.32 20.57 -8.37
C SER A 78 2.72 21.68 -7.38
N VAL A 79 2.36 21.52 -6.10
CA VAL A 79 2.66 22.52 -5.05
C VAL A 79 4.18 22.68 -4.84
N TRP A 80 4.94 21.59 -4.84
CA TRP A 80 6.38 21.62 -4.56
C TRP A 80 7.24 22.01 -5.77
N HIS A 81 6.74 21.83 -7.00
CA HIS A 81 7.37 22.39 -8.20
C HIS A 81 6.95 23.85 -8.48
N GLY A 82 5.90 24.34 -7.82
CA GLY A 82 5.50 25.75 -7.89
C GLY A 82 6.58 26.67 -7.31
N LYS A 83 6.76 27.85 -7.92
CA LYS A 83 7.67 28.87 -7.39
C LYS A 83 7.09 29.41 -6.08
N PRO A 84 7.83 29.37 -4.95
CA PRO A 84 7.33 29.89 -3.69
C PRO A 84 7.12 31.41 -3.81
N THR A 85 5.93 31.88 -3.41
CA THR A 85 5.59 33.30 -3.38
C THR A 85 6.19 34.03 -2.16
N HIS A 86 6.51 33.30 -1.09
CA HIS A 86 7.22 33.79 0.11
C HIS A 86 8.24 32.73 0.60
N ASP A 87 9.31 33.15 1.28
CA ASP A 87 10.32 32.31 1.93
C ASP A 87 11.11 31.33 1.03
N LYS A 88 11.62 31.85 -0.08
CA LYS A 88 12.40 31.12 -1.08
C LYS A 88 13.60 30.35 -0.49
N ILE A 89 14.29 30.93 0.50
CA ILE A 89 15.50 30.34 1.12
C ILE A 89 15.16 29.05 1.88
N ILE A 90 14.09 29.06 2.68
CA ILE A 90 13.67 27.90 3.46
C ILE A 90 13.09 26.84 2.52
N TRP A 91 12.29 27.26 1.53
CA TRP A 91 11.69 26.35 0.56
C TRP A 91 12.73 25.60 -0.29
N GLU A 92 13.76 26.29 -0.77
CA GLU A 92 14.85 25.68 -1.55
C GLU A 92 15.70 24.75 -0.67
N GLY A 93 15.91 25.08 0.61
CA GLY A 93 16.62 24.22 1.57
C GLY A 93 15.97 22.85 1.79
N PHE A 94 14.66 22.74 1.64
CA PHE A 94 13.93 21.47 1.77
C PHE A 94 13.64 20.76 0.44
N SER A 95 14.07 21.31 -0.70
CA SER A 95 13.83 20.72 -2.03
C SER A 95 14.26 19.24 -2.15
N GLY A 96 15.40 18.88 -1.53
CA GLY A 96 15.85 17.49 -1.46
C GLY A 96 14.88 16.57 -0.70
N LEU A 97 14.35 17.04 0.43
CA LEU A 97 13.35 16.31 1.22
C LEU A 97 12.03 16.16 0.44
N HIS A 98 11.64 17.18 -0.33
CA HIS A 98 10.41 17.16 -1.14
C HIS A 98 10.50 16.06 -2.20
N ASN A 99 11.60 16.03 -2.95
CA ASN A 99 11.84 15.03 -3.98
C ASN A 99 11.96 13.62 -3.39
N PHE A 100 12.61 13.49 -2.23
CA PHE A 100 12.71 12.22 -1.51
C PHE A 100 11.32 11.66 -1.14
N ILE A 101 10.45 12.49 -0.56
CA ILE A 101 9.10 12.08 -0.14
C ILE A 101 8.20 11.76 -1.34
N ILE A 102 8.28 12.53 -2.42
CA ILE A 102 7.54 12.19 -3.66
C ILE A 102 8.02 10.85 -4.21
N THR A 103 9.34 10.63 -4.25
CA THR A 103 9.93 9.37 -4.75
C THR A 103 9.47 8.18 -3.90
N LEU A 104 9.51 8.31 -2.57
CA LEU A 104 9.00 7.28 -1.67
C LEU A 104 7.50 7.01 -1.87
N SER A 105 6.71 8.06 -2.07
CA SER A 105 5.26 7.93 -2.33
C SER A 105 4.99 7.15 -3.63
N VAL A 106 5.77 7.41 -4.69
CA VAL A 106 5.69 6.64 -5.94
C VAL A 106 6.06 5.17 -5.72
N ILE A 107 7.10 4.89 -4.94
CA ILE A 107 7.50 3.51 -4.60
C ILE A 107 6.37 2.81 -3.82
N ILE A 108 5.76 3.48 -2.84
CA ILE A 108 4.63 2.95 -2.07
C ILE A 108 3.46 2.60 -2.99
N ILE A 109 3.11 3.48 -3.95
CA ILE A 109 2.07 3.22 -4.95
C ILE A 109 2.37 1.94 -5.74
N VAL A 110 3.59 1.77 -6.23
CA VAL A 110 3.98 0.58 -7.01
C VAL A 110 3.86 -0.70 -6.16
N ILE A 111 4.37 -0.68 -4.93
CA ILE A 111 4.30 -1.84 -4.02
C ILE A 111 2.84 -2.15 -3.67
N ARG A 112 2.00 -1.13 -3.49
CA ARG A 112 0.57 -1.28 -3.21
C ARG A 112 -0.17 -1.91 -4.38
N ILE A 113 0.13 -1.52 -5.61
CA ILE A 113 -0.43 -2.17 -6.82
C ILE A 113 -0.07 -3.66 -6.84
N ILE A 114 1.19 -4.01 -6.56
CA ILE A 114 1.64 -5.40 -6.47
C ILE A 114 0.84 -6.14 -5.39
N ALA A 115 0.71 -5.57 -4.19
CA ALA A 115 -0.04 -6.18 -3.09
C ALA A 115 -1.51 -6.44 -3.48
N ILE A 116 -2.17 -5.49 -4.15
CA ILE A 116 -3.55 -5.64 -4.61
C ILE A 116 -3.67 -6.78 -5.63
N ILE A 117 -2.77 -6.86 -6.62
CA ILE A 117 -2.77 -7.93 -7.62
C ILE A 117 -2.63 -9.30 -6.94
N PHE A 118 -1.67 -9.45 -6.01
CA PHE A 118 -1.48 -10.71 -5.30
C PHE A 118 -2.66 -11.07 -4.38
N LEU A 119 -3.31 -10.07 -3.76
CA LEU A 119 -4.54 -10.26 -2.99
C LEU A 119 -5.68 -10.80 -3.88
N PHE A 120 -5.86 -10.25 -5.07
CA PHE A 120 -6.87 -10.75 -6.02
C PHE A 120 -6.57 -12.18 -6.48
N LEU A 121 -5.32 -12.49 -6.79
CA LEU A 121 -4.91 -13.85 -7.17
C LEU A 121 -5.14 -14.85 -6.02
N PHE A 122 -4.88 -14.44 -4.79
CA PHE A 122 -5.14 -15.23 -3.60
C PHE A 122 -6.64 -15.49 -3.41
N SER A 123 -7.47 -14.45 -3.47
CA SER A 123 -8.93 -14.55 -3.33
C SER A 123 -9.55 -15.48 -4.37
N LYS A 124 -9.18 -15.35 -5.65
CA LYS A 124 -9.70 -16.20 -6.72
C LYS A 124 -9.36 -17.67 -6.53
N ARG A 125 -8.19 -17.99 -5.96
CA ARG A 125 -7.74 -19.37 -5.69
C ARG A 125 -8.62 -20.03 -4.62
N GLU A 126 -8.98 -19.32 -3.56
CA GLU A 126 -9.80 -19.85 -2.47
C GLU A 126 -11.24 -20.11 -2.91
N GLU A 127 -11.84 -19.23 -3.71
CA GLU A 127 -13.17 -19.46 -4.31
C GLU A 127 -13.22 -20.74 -5.16
N GLN A 128 -12.14 -21.05 -5.89
CA GLN A 128 -12.06 -22.28 -6.68
C GLN A 128 -11.97 -23.52 -5.80
N PHE A 129 -11.20 -23.44 -4.71
CA PHE A 129 -11.08 -24.54 -3.75
C PHE A 129 -12.43 -24.86 -3.10
N MET A 130 -13.17 -23.84 -2.64
CA MET A 130 -14.48 -24.02 -2.02
C MET A 130 -15.50 -24.60 -2.99
N ARG A 131 -15.56 -24.11 -4.25
CA ARG A 131 -16.43 -24.68 -5.29
C ARG A 131 -16.14 -26.16 -5.57
N ASN A 132 -14.88 -26.56 -5.57
CA ASN A 132 -14.50 -27.96 -5.80
C ASN A 132 -14.86 -28.86 -4.61
N LYS A 133 -14.86 -28.33 -3.38
CA LYS A 133 -15.27 -29.06 -2.17
C LYS A 133 -16.78 -29.30 -2.14
N THR A 134 -17.61 -28.34 -2.53
CA THR A 134 -19.08 -28.48 -2.58
C THR A 134 -19.56 -29.47 -3.64
N ARG A 135 -18.73 -29.77 -4.65
CA ARG A 135 -19.06 -30.72 -5.72
C ARG A 135 -18.67 -32.18 -5.40
N ARG A 136 -18.03 -32.45 -4.26
CA ARG A 136 -17.69 -33.79 -3.77
C ARG A 136 -18.56 -34.13 -2.59
#